data_AF-A0A7T1WPS4-F1
#
_entry.id   AF-A0A7T1WPS4-F1
#
_cell.length_a   1.000
_cell.length_b   1.000
_cell.length_c   1.000
_cell.angle_alpha   90.00
_cell.angle_beta   90.00
_cell.angle_gamma   90.00
#
_symmetry.space_group_name_H-M   'P 1'
#
loop_
_entity.id
_entity.type
_entity.pdbx_description
1 polymer ?
#
loop_
_entity_poly.entity_id
_entity_poly.type
_entity_poly.pdbx_seq_one_letter_code
_entity_poly.pdbx_strand_id
1 'polypeptide(L)'
;MTQGHDLASAVSRMQVQRRQAERREAHYHEARVLLLIAQFTGAKSSLKGLTKLAKLDFLLRYPAMLERLLPEGVASWPADTAPTPPERLAVESRMIRYKYGPWDQRYYRILGALVARGLISYGDGARAEFRTTPRGTAAAASLGATPEWTVTAARIKLLKRHFNKSGSALKELIYDSLPDAVDRPWRTEI
;
A
#
# COMPACT_ATOMS: atom_id res chain seq x y z
N MET A 1 8.21 45.50 -19.43
CA MET A 1 9.11 44.54 -18.72
C MET A 1 8.43 43.74 -17.60
N THR A 2 7.15 43.99 -17.29
CA THR A 2 6.46 43.40 -16.12
C THR A 2 5.90 41.98 -16.36
N GLN A 3 5.59 41.60 -17.61
CA GLN A 3 4.97 40.29 -17.91
C GLN A 3 5.92 39.09 -17.78
N GLY A 4 7.24 39.28 -17.99
CA GLY A 4 8.23 38.21 -17.87
C GLY A 4 8.50 37.77 -16.43
N HIS A 5 8.39 38.71 -15.47
CA HIS A 5 8.63 38.44 -14.05
C HIS A 5 7.47 37.68 -13.38
N ASP A 6 6.24 37.89 -13.85
CA ASP A 6 5.04 37.25 -13.32
C ASP A 6 4.92 35.78 -13.78
N LEU A 7 5.27 35.51 -15.05
CA LEU A 7 5.29 34.15 -15.59
C LEU A 7 6.36 33.26 -14.89
N ALA A 8 7.56 33.80 -14.66
CA ALA A 8 8.64 33.10 -13.95
C ALA A 8 8.26 32.79 -12.48
N SER A 9 7.51 33.69 -11.84
CA SER A 9 6.99 33.52 -10.49
C SER A 9 5.89 32.45 -10.45
N ALA A 10 4.99 32.42 -11.45
CA ALA A 10 3.94 31.41 -11.57
C ALA A 10 4.51 30.00 -11.80
N VAL A 11 5.47 29.85 -12.72
CA VAL A 11 6.15 28.56 -12.98
C VAL A 11 6.87 28.05 -11.74
N SER A 12 7.57 28.92 -11.01
CA SER A 12 8.24 28.56 -9.75
C SER A 12 7.24 28.06 -8.69
N ARG A 13 6.10 28.73 -8.54
CA ARG A 13 5.01 28.27 -7.65
C ARG A 13 4.48 26.89 -8.05
N MET A 14 4.23 26.66 -9.34
CA MET A 14 3.76 25.37 -9.86
C MET A 14 4.76 24.24 -9.58
N GLN A 15 6.07 24.48 -9.78
CA GLN A 15 7.10 23.49 -9.49
C GLN A 15 7.19 23.14 -8.00
N VAL A 16 7.06 24.12 -7.11
CA VAL A 16 7.05 23.90 -5.65
C VAL A 16 5.83 23.08 -5.25
N GLN A 17 4.64 23.44 -5.74
CA GLN A 17 3.40 22.71 -5.47
C GLN A 17 3.48 21.27 -5.94
N ARG A 18 4.01 21.03 -7.16
CA ARG A 18 4.24 19.69 -7.70
C ARG A 18 5.17 18.86 -6.82
N ARG A 19 6.33 19.41 -6.43
CA ARG A 19 7.27 18.72 -5.53
C ARG A 19 6.66 18.40 -4.17
N GLN A 20 5.83 19.29 -3.63
CA GLN A 20 5.12 19.03 -2.38
C GLN A 20 4.08 17.91 -2.54
N ALA A 21 3.35 17.89 -3.65
CA ALA A 21 2.38 16.83 -3.94
C ALA A 21 3.08 15.46 -4.07
N GLU A 22 4.17 15.38 -4.83
CA GLU A 22 4.97 14.16 -5.00
C GLU A 22 5.53 13.66 -3.66
N ARG A 23 5.97 14.56 -2.78
CA ARG A 23 6.43 14.20 -1.42
C ARG A 23 5.29 13.68 -0.55
N ARG A 24 4.11 14.32 -0.59
CA ARG A 24 2.94 13.86 0.16
C ARG A 24 2.50 12.47 -0.30
N GLU A 25 2.47 12.23 -1.61
CA GLU A 25 2.19 10.92 -2.19
C GLU A 25 3.19 9.87 -1.71
N ALA A 26 4.50 10.17 -1.78
CA ALA A 26 5.54 9.26 -1.30
C ALA A 26 5.37 8.90 0.19
N HIS A 27 5.19 9.90 1.05
CA HIS A 27 4.98 9.67 2.49
C HIS A 27 3.71 8.88 2.77
N TYR A 28 2.63 9.08 2.00
CA TYR A 28 1.41 8.29 2.11
C TYR A 28 1.68 6.80 1.83
N HIS A 29 2.42 6.48 0.76
CA HIS A 29 2.76 5.08 0.48
C HIS A 29 3.73 4.49 1.51
N GLU A 30 4.71 5.26 1.99
CA GLU A 30 5.62 4.85 3.07
C GLU A 30 4.87 4.51 4.36
N ALA A 31 3.94 5.39 4.78
CA ALA A 31 3.08 5.20 5.93
C ALA A 31 2.25 3.91 5.82
N ARG A 32 1.55 3.71 4.69
CA ARG A 32 0.73 2.51 4.47
C ARG A 32 1.56 1.22 4.49
N VAL A 33 2.72 1.22 3.84
CA VAL A 33 3.62 0.07 3.81
C VAL A 33 4.20 -0.22 5.20
N LEU A 34 4.54 0.81 5.98
CA LEU A 34 4.98 0.64 7.36
C LEU A 34 3.90 -0.01 8.22
N LEU A 35 2.65 0.48 8.17
CA LEU A 35 1.52 -0.12 8.89
C LEU A 35 1.32 -1.59 8.51
N LEU A 36 1.41 -1.89 7.22
CA LEU A 36 1.23 -3.25 6.72
C LEU A 36 2.36 -4.18 7.19
N ILE A 37 3.63 -3.77 7.08
CA ILE A 37 4.75 -4.57 7.60
C ILE A 37 4.62 -4.76 9.11
N ALA A 38 4.32 -3.70 9.86
CA ALA A 38 4.14 -3.74 11.31
C ALA A 38 3.06 -4.74 11.74
N GLN A 39 1.93 -4.78 11.03
CA GLN A 39 0.87 -5.74 11.35
C GLN A 39 1.32 -7.18 11.11
N PHE A 40 2.09 -7.46 10.06
CA PHE A 40 2.49 -8.82 9.66
C PHE A 40 3.82 -9.30 10.26
N THR A 41 4.49 -8.49 11.06
CA THR A 41 5.69 -8.85 11.82
C THR A 41 5.40 -8.96 13.32
N GLY A 42 6.38 -9.42 14.09
CA GLY A 42 6.33 -9.64 15.53
C GLY A 42 7.63 -10.25 16.01
N ALA A 43 7.74 -10.55 17.31
CA ALA A 43 8.99 -11.05 17.91
C ALA A 43 9.58 -12.26 17.16
N LYS A 44 8.73 -13.18 16.71
CA LYS A 44 9.13 -14.40 15.97
C LYS A 44 8.66 -14.43 14.51
N SER A 45 8.00 -13.37 14.03
CA SER A 45 7.38 -13.35 12.69
C SER A 45 7.82 -12.16 11.86
N SER A 46 7.85 -12.37 10.55
CA SER A 46 8.26 -11.40 9.55
C SER A 46 7.40 -11.47 8.31
N LEU A 47 7.40 -10.38 7.56
CA LEU A 47 6.76 -10.36 6.25
C LEU A 47 7.74 -10.94 5.23
N LYS A 48 7.47 -12.17 4.78
CA LYS A 48 8.34 -12.91 3.88
C LYS A 48 7.97 -12.69 2.41
N GLY A 49 8.87 -12.07 1.68
CA GLY A 49 8.83 -11.91 0.24
C GLY A 49 8.08 -10.66 -0.19
N LEU A 50 8.67 -9.97 -1.16
CA LEU A 50 8.08 -8.83 -1.85
C LEU A 50 6.69 -9.19 -2.41
N THR A 51 6.47 -10.45 -2.84
CA THR A 51 5.17 -10.91 -3.39
C THR A 51 4.05 -10.85 -2.39
N LYS A 52 4.32 -11.29 -1.16
CA LYS A 52 3.33 -11.18 -0.10
C LYS A 52 2.99 -9.72 0.17
N LEU A 53 4.01 -8.86 0.26
CA LEU A 53 3.82 -7.43 0.52
C LEU A 53 2.91 -6.79 -0.53
N ALA A 54 3.22 -6.99 -1.81
CA ALA A 54 2.45 -6.34 -2.87
C ALA A 54 1.03 -6.88 -3.03
N LYS A 55 0.79 -8.18 -2.81
CA LYS A 55 -0.57 -8.73 -2.84
C LYS A 55 -1.42 -8.22 -1.68
N LEU A 56 -0.82 -8.09 -0.50
CA LEU A 56 -1.52 -7.49 0.65
C LEU A 56 -1.80 -5.99 0.45
N ASP A 57 -0.83 -5.22 -0.05
CA ASP A 57 -1.04 -3.80 -0.34
C ASP A 57 -2.01 -3.58 -1.50
N PHE A 58 -2.06 -4.49 -2.49
CA PHE A 58 -3.11 -4.50 -3.51
C PHE A 58 -4.49 -4.61 -2.87
N LEU A 59 -4.72 -5.63 -2.04
CA LEU A 59 -6.03 -5.81 -1.40
C LEU A 59 -6.38 -4.64 -0.46
N LEU A 60 -5.37 -3.99 0.12
CA LEU A 60 -5.58 -2.80 0.95
C LEU A 60 -6.01 -1.56 0.14
N ARG A 61 -5.41 -1.35 -1.05
CA ARG A 61 -5.72 -0.23 -1.95
C ARG A 61 -6.99 -0.43 -2.78
N TYR A 62 -7.46 -1.68 -2.90
CA TYR A 62 -8.66 -2.01 -3.65
C TYR A 62 -9.63 -2.74 -2.73
N PRO A 63 -10.27 -2.01 -1.79
CA PRO A 63 -11.12 -2.62 -0.78
C PRO A 63 -12.33 -3.34 -1.41
N ALA A 64 -12.80 -2.92 -2.60
CA ALA A 64 -13.80 -3.67 -3.37
C ALA A 64 -13.32 -5.06 -3.84
N MET A 65 -12.02 -5.20 -4.15
CA MET A 65 -11.43 -6.50 -4.51
C MET A 65 -11.24 -7.36 -3.27
N LEU A 66 -10.86 -6.76 -2.14
CA LEU A 66 -10.83 -7.43 -0.85
C LEU A 66 -12.22 -7.94 -0.46
N GLU A 67 -13.27 -7.13 -0.65
CA GLU A 67 -14.68 -7.49 -0.37
C GLU A 67 -15.10 -8.77 -1.08
N ARG A 68 -14.73 -8.93 -2.36
CA ARG A 68 -14.99 -10.13 -3.17
C ARG A 68 -14.30 -11.41 -2.67
N LEU A 69 -13.18 -11.27 -1.95
CA LEU A 69 -12.40 -12.40 -1.45
C LEU A 69 -12.74 -12.78 0.00
N LEU A 70 -13.52 -11.96 0.70
CA LEU A 70 -13.91 -12.25 2.07
C LEU A 70 -15.02 -13.31 2.10
N PRO A 71 -14.98 -14.27 3.03
CA PRO A 71 -15.91 -15.40 3.06
C PRO A 71 -17.39 -14.99 3.28
N GLU A 72 -17.64 -13.81 3.88
CA GLU A 72 -18.99 -13.29 4.19
C GLU A 72 -19.26 -11.91 3.55
N GLY A 73 -18.41 -11.47 2.60
CA GLY A 73 -18.56 -10.17 1.93
C GLY A 73 -18.59 -8.98 2.91
N VAL A 74 -19.58 -8.08 2.77
CA VAL A 74 -19.74 -6.86 3.59
C VAL A 74 -19.80 -7.17 5.10
N ALA A 75 -20.38 -8.31 5.50
CA ALA A 75 -20.55 -8.66 6.92
C ALA A 75 -19.23 -8.95 7.64
N SER A 76 -18.15 -9.22 6.89
CA SER A 76 -16.83 -9.51 7.45
C SER A 76 -16.01 -8.27 7.80
N TRP A 77 -16.47 -7.07 7.43
CA TRP A 77 -15.75 -5.83 7.70
C TRP A 77 -15.97 -5.36 9.15
N PRO A 78 -14.92 -4.88 9.85
CA PRO A 78 -15.10 -4.09 11.05
C PRO A 78 -16.03 -2.89 10.81
N ALA A 79 -16.73 -2.46 11.85
CA ALA A 79 -17.65 -1.32 11.80
C ALA A 79 -17.00 -0.11 11.12
N ASP A 80 -17.72 0.50 10.17
CA ASP A 80 -17.32 1.69 9.42
C ASP A 80 -16.03 1.56 8.58
N THR A 81 -15.60 0.32 8.28
CA THR A 81 -14.39 0.07 7.46
C THR A 81 -14.67 -0.56 6.10
N ALA A 82 -15.91 -0.93 5.83
CA ALA A 82 -16.33 -1.44 4.52
C ALA A 82 -16.00 -0.42 3.40
N PRO A 83 -15.85 -0.87 2.15
CA PRO A 83 -15.67 0.04 1.02
C PRO A 83 -16.84 1.04 0.97
N THR A 84 -16.53 2.32 0.80
CA THR A 84 -17.51 3.37 0.52
C THR A 84 -18.07 3.21 -0.89
N PRO A 85 -19.24 3.80 -1.22
CA PRO A 85 -19.75 3.76 -2.59
C PRO A 85 -18.75 4.27 -3.64
N PRO A 86 -18.02 5.39 -3.40
CA PRO A 86 -16.92 5.79 -4.27
C PRO A 86 -15.83 4.72 -4.38
N GLU A 87 -15.35 4.11 -3.29
CA GLU A 87 -14.32 3.05 -3.35
C GLU A 87 -14.78 1.76 -4.05
N ARG A 88 -16.10 1.50 -4.14
CA ARG A 88 -16.64 0.39 -4.94
C ARG A 88 -16.67 0.69 -6.43
N LEU A 89 -16.89 1.95 -6.79
CA LEU A 89 -16.94 2.42 -8.17
C LEU A 89 -15.57 2.86 -8.69
N ALA A 90 -14.68 3.26 -7.78
CA ALA A 90 -13.37 3.80 -8.06
C ALA A 90 -12.27 2.77 -7.84
N VAL A 91 -11.28 2.83 -8.72
CA VAL A 91 -9.95 2.27 -8.48
C VAL A 91 -9.19 3.39 -7.74
N GLU A 92 -9.09 3.35 -6.40
CA GLU A 92 -8.58 4.44 -5.51
C GLU A 92 -7.28 5.12 -5.99
N SER A 93 -6.47 4.43 -6.79
CA SER A 93 -5.33 5.02 -7.48
C SER A 93 -5.13 4.34 -8.83
N ARG A 94 -4.88 5.14 -9.87
CA ARG A 94 -4.48 4.68 -11.21
C ARG A 94 -3.31 3.70 -11.10
N MET A 95 -3.51 2.45 -11.51
CA MET A 95 -2.46 1.43 -11.50
C MET A 95 -1.84 1.29 -12.87
N ILE A 96 -0.52 1.39 -12.96
CA ILE A 96 0.22 0.99 -14.16
C ILE A 96 0.56 -0.52 -14.02
N ARG A 97 0.10 -1.34 -14.97
CA ARG A 97 0.42 -2.77 -15.06
C ARG A 97 1.84 -2.97 -15.60
N TYR A 98 2.74 -3.54 -14.81
CA TYR A 98 4.01 -4.12 -15.30
C TYR A 98 3.94 -5.66 -15.37
N LYS A 99 4.97 -6.25 -16.01
CA LYS A 99 5.13 -7.63 -16.51
C LYS A 99 4.69 -8.81 -15.61
N TYR A 100 4.40 -8.60 -14.32
CA TYR A 100 4.07 -9.67 -13.37
C TYR A 100 2.88 -9.38 -12.44
N GLY A 101 1.98 -8.46 -12.83
CA GLY A 101 0.81 -8.03 -12.04
C GLY A 101 1.04 -6.68 -11.35
N PRO A 102 0.17 -6.24 -10.42
CA PRO A 102 0.18 -4.90 -9.82
C PRO A 102 1.38 -4.66 -8.91
N TRP A 103 2.53 -4.45 -9.54
CA TRP A 103 3.83 -4.29 -8.93
C TRP A 103 4.41 -2.97 -9.36
N ASP A 104 4.65 -2.11 -8.37
CA ASP A 104 5.30 -0.85 -8.61
C ASP A 104 6.78 -0.96 -8.24
N GLN A 105 7.68 -0.53 -9.13
CA GLN A 105 9.10 -0.37 -8.81
C GLN A 105 9.31 0.57 -7.60
N ARG A 106 8.30 1.41 -7.28
CA ARG A 106 8.25 2.24 -6.07
C ARG A 106 8.47 1.45 -4.78
N TYR A 107 8.19 0.14 -4.71
CA TYR A 107 8.45 -0.61 -3.48
C TYR A 107 9.91 -0.55 -3.04
N TYR A 108 10.87 -0.61 -3.96
CA TYR A 108 12.28 -0.52 -3.59
C TYR A 108 12.62 0.86 -2.99
N ARG A 109 12.04 1.93 -3.55
CA ARG A 109 12.20 3.27 -2.99
C ARG A 109 11.55 3.41 -1.61
N ILE A 110 10.32 2.92 -1.46
CA ILE A 110 9.57 2.97 -0.19
C ILE A 110 10.31 2.17 0.88
N LEU A 111 10.70 0.94 0.58
CA LEU A 111 11.44 0.08 1.50
C LEU A 111 12.80 0.69 1.85
N GLY A 112 13.52 1.21 0.86
CA GLY A 112 14.78 1.92 1.07
C GLY A 112 14.63 3.14 1.99
N ALA A 113 13.59 3.94 1.82
CA ALA A 113 13.29 5.09 2.69
C ALA A 113 12.97 4.64 4.13
N LEU A 114 12.16 3.59 4.31
CA LEU A 114 11.83 3.06 5.64
C LEU A 114 13.06 2.46 6.35
N VAL A 115 13.95 1.80 5.62
CA VAL A 115 15.23 1.29 6.15
C VAL A 115 16.16 2.44 6.53
N ALA A 116 16.32 3.43 5.64
CA ALA A 116 17.18 4.59 5.90
C ALA A 116 16.73 5.39 7.14
N ARG A 117 15.43 5.37 7.45
CA ARG A 117 14.86 5.99 8.66
C ARG A 117 14.91 5.09 9.91
N GLY A 118 15.42 3.87 9.78
CA GLY A 118 15.52 2.88 10.85
C GLY A 118 14.16 2.38 11.34
N LEU A 119 13.14 2.39 10.49
CA LEU A 119 11.78 1.94 10.83
C LEU A 119 11.58 0.45 10.50
N ILE A 120 12.25 -0.06 9.48
CA ILE A 120 12.27 -1.48 9.16
C ILE A 120 13.71 -1.97 8.98
N SER A 121 13.89 -3.28 9.07
CA SER A 121 15.12 -3.98 8.68
C SER A 121 14.81 -5.08 7.68
N TYR A 122 15.82 -5.41 6.87
CA TYR A 122 15.83 -6.65 6.10
C TYR A 122 16.29 -7.79 7.00
N GLY A 123 15.71 -8.99 6.82
CA GLY A 123 16.21 -10.21 7.44
C GLY A 123 17.36 -10.82 6.62
N ASP A 124 18.12 -11.72 7.26
CA ASP A 124 19.36 -12.28 6.72
C ASP A 124 19.15 -13.40 5.67
N GLY A 125 17.89 -13.71 5.33
CA GLY A 125 17.53 -14.81 4.44
C GLY A 125 17.57 -14.46 2.95
N ALA A 126 17.68 -15.49 2.09
CA ALA A 126 17.70 -15.37 0.62
C ALA A 126 16.40 -14.77 0.02
N ARG A 127 15.29 -14.81 0.77
CA ARG A 127 14.04 -14.14 0.40
C ARG A 127 13.96 -12.81 1.14
N ALA A 128 13.67 -11.72 0.42
CA ALA A 128 13.44 -10.40 1.03
C ALA A 128 12.47 -10.52 2.20
N GLU A 129 12.99 -10.43 3.42
CA GLU A 129 12.26 -10.57 4.67
C GLU A 129 12.23 -9.20 5.32
N PHE A 130 11.05 -8.70 5.68
CA PHE A 130 10.89 -7.39 6.28
C PHE A 130 10.41 -7.52 7.73
N ARG A 131 11.06 -6.77 8.63
CA ARG A 131 10.68 -6.65 10.04
C ARG A 131 10.64 -5.18 10.44
N THR A 132 9.74 -4.81 11.34
CA THR A 132 9.84 -3.50 11.99
C THR A 132 10.93 -3.52 13.04
N THR A 133 11.62 -2.39 13.19
CA THR A 133 12.44 -2.12 14.37
C THR A 133 11.54 -1.74 15.55
N PRO A 134 12.05 -1.67 16.79
CA PRO A 134 11.27 -1.13 17.91
C PRO A 134 10.70 0.28 17.61
N ARG A 135 11.52 1.13 16.98
CA ARG A 135 11.12 2.47 16.52
C ARG A 135 10.01 2.39 15.46
N GLY A 136 10.13 1.49 14.49
CA GLY A 136 9.11 1.28 13.46
C GLY A 136 7.78 0.81 14.02
N THR A 137 7.82 -0.11 14.98
CA THR A 137 6.62 -0.59 15.68
C THR A 137 5.92 0.55 16.43
N ALA A 138 6.67 1.35 17.18
CA ALA A 138 6.13 2.51 17.90
C ALA A 138 5.55 3.57 16.93
N ALA A 139 6.26 3.83 15.83
CA ALA A 139 5.81 4.76 14.78
C ALA A 139 4.52 4.25 14.11
N ALA A 140 4.45 2.97 13.76
CA ALA A 140 3.26 2.35 13.18
C ALA A 140 2.06 2.38 14.14
N ALA A 141 2.29 2.11 15.44
CA ALA A 141 1.25 2.19 16.44
C ALA A 141 0.69 3.62 16.59
N SER A 142 1.58 4.61 16.67
CA SER A 142 1.19 6.03 16.76
C SER A 142 0.43 6.47 15.52
N LEU A 143 0.94 6.10 14.33
CA LEU A 143 0.33 6.43 13.05
C LEU A 143 -1.05 5.80 12.90
N GLY A 144 -1.20 4.51 13.21
CA GLY A 144 -2.48 3.80 13.10
C GLY A 144 -3.57 4.30 14.07
N ALA A 145 -3.19 5.07 15.10
CA ALA A 145 -4.12 5.72 16.02
C ALA A 145 -4.59 7.10 15.55
N THR A 146 -3.98 7.67 14.50
CA THR A 146 -4.42 8.95 13.93
C THR A 146 -5.72 8.79 13.14
N PRO A 147 -6.64 9.77 13.17
CA PRO A 147 -7.92 9.70 12.47
C PRO A 147 -7.79 9.28 11.00
N GLU A 148 -6.79 9.82 10.30
CA GLU A 148 -6.53 9.60 8.87
C GLU A 148 -6.17 8.14 8.54
N TRP A 149 -5.64 7.39 9.51
CA TRP A 149 -5.12 6.03 9.30
C TRP A 149 -5.92 4.94 10.02
N THR A 150 -6.89 5.31 10.85
CA THR A 150 -7.70 4.36 11.63
C THR A 150 -8.40 3.32 10.75
N VAL A 151 -9.06 3.75 9.66
CA VAL A 151 -9.72 2.85 8.70
C VAL A 151 -8.69 1.92 8.06
N THR A 152 -7.58 2.45 7.55
CA THR A 152 -6.51 1.64 6.95
C THR A 152 -5.94 0.63 7.93
N ALA A 153 -5.69 1.01 9.19
CA ALA A 153 -5.18 0.13 10.23
C ALA A 153 -6.17 -1.00 10.55
N ALA A 154 -7.47 -0.72 10.59
CA ALA A 154 -8.50 -1.72 10.78
C ALA A 154 -8.61 -2.70 9.58
N ARG A 155 -8.56 -2.19 8.34
CA ARG A 155 -8.50 -3.02 7.12
C ARG A 155 -7.24 -3.90 7.10
N ILE A 156 -6.09 -3.39 7.55
CA ILE A 156 -4.85 -4.17 7.70
C ILE A 156 -5.00 -5.32 8.72
N LYS A 157 -5.70 -5.10 9.84
CA LYS A 157 -6.03 -6.16 10.80
C LYS A 157 -6.91 -7.24 10.18
N LEU A 158 -7.91 -6.84 9.39
CA LEU A 158 -8.75 -7.75 8.61
C LEU A 158 -7.93 -8.59 7.62
N LEU A 159 -7.00 -7.95 6.89
CA LEU A 159 -6.06 -8.64 6.00
C LEU A 159 -5.23 -9.69 6.74
N LYS A 160 -4.70 -9.36 7.93
CA LYS A 160 -3.93 -10.34 8.72
C LYS A 160 -4.80 -11.53 9.15
N ARG A 161 -6.08 -11.31 9.44
CA ARG A 161 -7.01 -12.37 9.86
C ARG A 161 -7.29 -13.36 8.73
N HIS A 162 -7.58 -12.88 7.52
CA HIS A 162 -8.06 -13.74 6.43
C HIS A 162 -6.99 -14.09 5.37
N PHE A 163 -5.96 -13.25 5.22
CA PHE A 163 -5.00 -13.30 4.12
C PHE A 163 -3.55 -13.46 4.57
N ASN A 164 -3.30 -13.97 5.79
CA ASN A 164 -1.94 -14.29 6.24
C ASN A 164 -1.38 -15.58 5.61
N LYS A 165 -1.30 -15.62 4.29
CA LYS A 165 -0.82 -16.75 3.48
C LYS A 165 0.58 -16.45 2.92
N SER A 166 1.17 -17.39 2.18
CA SER A 166 2.42 -17.14 1.43
C SER A 166 2.16 -16.21 0.23
N GLY A 167 3.21 -15.61 -0.32
CA GLY A 167 3.08 -14.78 -1.53
C GLY A 167 2.55 -15.54 -2.74
N SER A 168 2.90 -16.82 -2.90
CA SER A 168 2.37 -17.68 -3.97
C SER A 168 0.90 -17.98 -3.77
N ALA A 169 0.50 -18.40 -2.57
CA ALA A 169 -0.90 -18.70 -2.25
C ALA A 169 -1.80 -17.47 -2.39
N LEU A 170 -1.32 -16.26 -2.03
CA LEU A 170 -2.05 -15.02 -2.28
C LEU A 170 -2.15 -14.70 -3.77
N LYS A 171 -1.10 -14.95 -4.54
CA LYS A 171 -1.10 -14.74 -5.99
C LYS A 171 -2.14 -15.66 -6.64
N GLU A 172 -2.10 -16.95 -6.35
CA GLU A 172 -3.04 -17.96 -6.85
C GLU A 172 -4.48 -17.58 -6.49
N LEU A 173 -4.75 -17.33 -5.21
CA LEU A 173 -6.08 -16.90 -4.74
C LEU A 173 -6.61 -15.68 -5.53
N ILE A 174 -5.79 -14.65 -5.71
CA ILE A 174 -6.18 -13.44 -6.43
C ILE A 174 -6.41 -13.73 -7.92
N TYR A 175 -5.59 -14.60 -8.52
CA TYR A 175 -5.68 -14.91 -9.95
C TYR A 175 -6.93 -15.73 -10.24
N ASP A 176 -7.22 -16.71 -9.39
CA ASP A 176 -8.35 -17.62 -9.57
C ASP A 176 -9.69 -16.93 -9.26
N SER A 177 -9.72 -16.06 -8.24
CA SER A 177 -10.97 -15.45 -7.76
C SER A 177 -11.28 -14.08 -8.36
N LEU A 178 -10.28 -13.40 -8.94
CA LEU A 178 -10.43 -12.04 -9.52
C LEU A 178 -9.89 -11.97 -10.95
N PRO A 179 -10.36 -12.81 -11.89
CA PRO A 179 -9.85 -12.83 -13.26
C PRO A 179 -9.92 -11.44 -13.93
N ASP A 180 -11.03 -10.71 -13.79
CA ASP A 180 -11.23 -9.37 -14.39
C ASP A 180 -10.28 -8.30 -13.82
N ALA A 181 -9.75 -8.50 -12.61
CA ALA A 181 -8.77 -7.61 -12.01
C ALA A 181 -7.35 -7.89 -12.51
N VAL A 182 -7.09 -9.10 -13.01
CA VAL A 182 -5.78 -9.59 -13.45
C VAL A 182 -5.63 -9.56 -14.98
N ASP A 183 -6.72 -9.71 -15.72
CA ASP A 183 -6.79 -9.78 -17.20
C ASP A 183 -6.89 -8.42 -17.91
N ARG A 184 -6.73 -7.30 -17.20
CA ARG A 184 -6.75 -5.98 -17.85
C ARG A 184 -5.59 -5.82 -18.85
N PRO A 185 -5.83 -5.25 -20.05
CA PRO A 185 -4.82 -5.13 -21.10
C PRO A 185 -3.57 -4.34 -20.67
N TRP A 186 -2.48 -4.61 -21.37
CA TRP A 186 -1.14 -4.09 -21.11
C TRP A 186 -1.02 -2.59 -21.40
N ARG A 187 -0.24 -1.86 -20.60
CA ARG A 187 0.21 -0.46 -20.88
C ARG A 187 -0.90 0.56 -21.18
N THR A 188 -2.09 0.40 -20.62
CA THR A 188 -3.07 1.49 -20.66
C THR A 188 -3.03 2.23 -19.33
N GLU A 189 -2.82 3.53 -19.40
CA GLU A 189 -2.97 4.42 -18.26
C GLU A 189 -4.41 4.30 -17.74
N ILE A 190 -4.55 4.10 -16.43
CA ILE A 190 -5.80 4.34 -15.71
C ILE A 190 -5.84 5.82 -15.33
#